data_AF-A0AAW7FG07-F1
#
_entry.id   AF-A0AAW7FG07-F1
#
_cell.length_a   1.000
_cell.length_b   1.000
_cell.length_c   1.000
_cell.angle_alpha   90.00
_cell.angle_beta   90.00
_cell.angle_gamma   90.00
#
_symmetry.space_group_name_H-M   'P 1'
#
loop_
_entity.id
_entity.type
_entity.pdbx_description
1 polymer ?
#
loop_
_entity_poly.entity_id
_entity_poly.type
_entity_poly.pdbx_seq_one_letter_code
_entity_poly.pdbx_strand_id
1 'polypeptide(L)'
;MRKTRTENHRKAWTQVELEFVKTYYGTVPTENIAKILGRTFDAVRGVVRNQKQRLMVPYHPWTEEEKEIIRMNRHGFNRHLRVI
;
A
#
# COMPACT_ATOMS: atom_id res chain seq x y z
N MET A 1 -15.97 -21.67 1.32
CA MET A 1 -15.17 -20.96 0.30
C MET A 1 -13.84 -21.69 0.12
N ARG A 2 -13.53 -22.19 -1.08
CA ARG A 2 -12.23 -22.84 -1.34
C ARG A 2 -11.16 -21.75 -1.39
N LYS A 3 -10.27 -21.68 -0.39
CA LYS A 3 -9.04 -20.88 -0.50
C LYS A 3 -8.21 -21.55 -1.58
N THR A 4 -8.28 -21.05 -2.81
CA THR A 4 -7.43 -21.55 -3.89
C THR A 4 -5.99 -21.35 -3.43
N ARG A 5 -5.18 -22.42 -3.44
CA ARG A 5 -3.71 -22.29 -3.36
C ARG A 5 -3.35 -21.33 -4.47
N THR A 6 -3.04 -20.07 -4.14
CA THR A 6 -2.73 -19.02 -5.13
C THR A 6 -1.58 -19.53 -6.00
N GLU A 7 -1.83 -19.95 -7.24
CA GLU A 7 -0.86 -20.66 -8.12
C GLU A 7 0.50 -19.97 -8.25
N ASN A 8 0.57 -18.68 -7.93
CA ASN A 8 1.71 -17.83 -8.16
C ASN A 8 2.72 -17.72 -6.99
N HIS A 9 2.54 -18.45 -5.88
CA HIS A 9 3.42 -18.29 -4.70
C HIS A 9 4.88 -18.79 -4.90
N ARG A 10 5.15 -19.60 -5.94
CA ARG A 10 6.51 -20.05 -6.30
C ARG A 10 7.05 -19.45 -7.59
N LYS A 11 6.26 -18.63 -8.31
CA LYS A 11 6.75 -18.05 -9.56
C LYS A 11 7.69 -16.88 -9.27
N ALA A 12 8.76 -16.82 -10.06
CA ALA A 12 9.67 -15.68 -10.08
C ALA A 12 8.89 -14.38 -10.33
N TRP A 13 9.39 -13.28 -9.78
CA TRP A 13 8.84 -11.96 -10.03
C TRP A 13 9.31 -11.46 -11.39
N THR A 14 8.37 -11.03 -12.23
CA THR A 14 8.68 -10.35 -13.48
C THR A 14 9.00 -8.88 -13.24
N GLN A 15 9.74 -8.26 -14.15
CA GLN A 15 10.06 -6.83 -14.07
C GLN A 15 8.80 -5.95 -14.02
N VAL A 16 7.77 -6.31 -14.81
CA VAL A 16 6.47 -5.62 -14.84
C VAL A 16 5.77 -5.68 -13.49
N GLU A 17 5.76 -6.86 -12.84
CA GLU A 17 5.17 -6.98 -11.49
C GLU A 17 5.95 -6.16 -10.46
N LEU A 18 7.28 -6.10 -10.55
CA LEU A 18 8.11 -5.32 -9.64
C LEU A 18 7.86 -3.81 -9.81
N GLU A 19 7.75 -3.34 -11.05
CA GLU A 19 7.38 -1.95 -11.35
C GLU A 19 5.97 -1.61 -10.89
N PHE A 20 5.02 -2.51 -11.09
CA PHE A 20 3.67 -2.35 -10.58
C PHE A 20 3.65 -2.20 -9.05
N VAL A 21 4.34 -3.09 -8.33
CA VAL A 21 4.47 -2.96 -6.88
C VAL A 21 5.13 -1.64 -6.52
N LYS A 22 6.24 -1.26 -7.17
CA LYS A 22 6.94 0.00 -6.89
C LYS A 22 6.04 1.24 -7.07
N THR A 23 5.19 1.26 -8.10
CA THR A 23 4.31 2.40 -8.40
C THR A 23 3.15 2.53 -7.41
N TYR A 24 2.55 1.41 -6.99
CA TYR A 24 1.32 1.44 -6.20
C TYR A 24 1.49 1.15 -4.71
N TYR A 25 2.63 0.61 -4.30
CA TYR A 25 2.88 0.26 -2.90
C TYR A 25 2.99 1.52 -2.04
N GLY A 26 2.19 1.60 -0.98
CA GLY A 26 2.07 2.78 -0.11
C GLY A 26 0.88 3.68 -0.46
N THR A 27 0.39 3.64 -1.71
CA THR A 27 -0.82 4.37 -2.14
C THR A 27 -2.05 3.48 -2.15
N VAL A 28 -1.90 2.23 -2.60
CA VAL A 28 -2.97 1.24 -2.70
C VAL A 28 -2.81 0.20 -1.58
N PRO A 29 -3.91 -0.26 -0.94
CA PRO A 29 -3.85 -1.34 0.02
C PRO A 29 -3.14 -2.57 -0.55
N THR A 30 -2.20 -3.12 0.22
CA THR A 30 -1.37 -4.24 -0.24
C THR A 30 -2.22 -5.48 -0.57
N GLU A 31 -3.40 -5.69 0.05
CA GLU A 31 -4.30 -6.77 -0.37
C GLU A 31 -4.82 -6.59 -1.81
N ASN A 32 -5.07 -5.36 -2.24
CA ASN A 32 -5.57 -5.09 -3.59
C ASN A 32 -4.46 -5.30 -4.62
N ILE A 33 -3.24 -4.86 -4.32
CA ILE A 33 -2.04 -5.15 -5.14
C ILE A 33 -1.86 -6.66 -5.28
N ALA A 34 -1.95 -7.41 -4.18
CA ALA A 34 -1.82 -8.86 -4.17
C ALA A 34 -2.89 -9.55 -5.04
N LYS A 35 -4.15 -9.11 -4.93
CA LYS A 35 -5.27 -9.62 -5.76
C LYS A 35 -5.04 -9.39 -7.25
N ILE A 36 -4.62 -8.18 -7.64
CA ILE A 36 -4.35 -7.83 -9.04
C ILE A 36 -3.24 -8.71 -9.62
N LEU A 37 -2.17 -8.94 -8.85
CA LEU A 37 -1.03 -9.76 -9.27
C LEU A 37 -1.27 -11.28 -9.12
N GLY A 38 -2.41 -11.70 -8.56
CA GLY A 38 -2.67 -13.10 -8.24
C GLY A 38 -1.66 -13.70 -7.23
N ARG A 39 -1.06 -12.85 -6.39
CA ARG A 39 -0.05 -13.23 -5.39
C ARG A 39 -0.63 -13.15 -3.98
N THR A 40 0.09 -13.71 -3.01
CA THR A 40 -0.27 -13.55 -1.60
C THR A 40 0.19 -12.19 -1.09
N PHE A 41 -0.51 -11.69 -0.08
CA PHE A 41 -0.14 -10.46 0.62
C PHE A 41 1.31 -10.51 1.14
N ASP A 42 1.69 -11.63 1.75
CA ASP A 42 3.04 -11.83 2.28
C ASP A 42 4.12 -11.85 1.20
N ALA A 43 3.80 -12.35 -0.01
CA ALA A 43 4.74 -12.33 -1.12
C ALA A 43 5.04 -10.88 -1.55
N VAL A 44 4.01 -10.03 -1.64
CA VAL A 44 4.19 -8.59 -1.96
C VAL A 44 5.04 -7.91 -0.90
N ARG A 45 4.74 -8.11 0.40
CA ARG A 45 5.57 -7.57 1.49
C ARG A 45 7.00 -8.08 1.46
N GLY A 46 7.19 -9.35 1.17
CA GLY A 46 8.51 -9.98 1.05
C GLY A 46 9.34 -9.35 -0.06
N VAL A 47 8.75 -9.12 -1.24
CA VAL A 47 9.46 -8.48 -2.35
C VAL A 47 9.85 -7.05 -2.01
N VAL A 48 8.96 -6.29 -1.38
CA VAL A 48 9.25 -4.90 -0.98
C VAL A 48 10.38 -4.84 0.04
N ARG A 49 10.40 -5.74 1.03
CA ARG A 49 11.48 -5.83 2.02
C ARG A 49 12.82 -6.21 1.40
N ASN A 50 12.81 -7.09 0.40
CA ASN A 50 14.01 -7.55 -0.30
C ASN A 50 14.52 -6.52 -1.33
N GLN A 51 13.67 -5.62 -1.80
CA GLN A 51 14.11 -4.51 -2.64
C GLN A 51 14.90 -3.51 -1.80
N LYS A 52 16.12 -3.19 -2.24
CA LYS A 52 16.99 -2.19 -1.62
C LYS A 52 16.45 -0.75 -1.72
N GLN A 53 15.33 -0.56 -2.41
CA GLN A 53 14.68 0.74 -2.55
C GLN A 53 13.77 0.97 -1.35
N ARG A 54 13.90 2.11 -0.68
CA ARG A 54 12.95 2.57 0.34
C ARG A 54 11.62 2.89 -0.37
N LEU A 55 10.80 1.87 -0.57
CA LEU A 55 9.43 2.00 -1.12
C LEU A 55 8.45 2.62 -0.11
N MET A 56 8.88 2.79 1.14
CA MET A 56 8.18 3.64 2.09
C MET A 56 8.99 4.90 2.32
N VAL A 57 8.27 6.03 2.34
CA VAL A 57 8.81 7.28 2.87
C VAL A 57 9.33 6.98 4.28
N PRO A 58 10.59 7.35 4.61
CA PRO A 58 11.08 7.22 5.97
C PRO A 58 10.08 7.83 6.93
N TYR A 59 9.91 7.22 8.10
CA TYR A 59 9.12 7.81 9.16
C TYR A 59 9.60 9.24 9.40
N HIS A 60 8.74 10.23 9.13
CA HIS A 60 8.95 11.62 9.48
C HIS A 60 8.02 11.93 10.65
N PRO A 61 8.56 12.38 11.80
CA PRO A 61 7.73 12.87 12.88
C PRO A 61 6.87 14.03 12.37
N TRP A 62 5.59 14.05 12.69
CA TRP A 62 4.71 15.17 12.36
C TRP A 62 5.30 16.48 12.88
N THR A 63 5.38 17.49 12.01
CA THR A 63 5.80 18.83 12.43
C THR A 63 4.73 19.48 13.31
N GLU A 64 5.08 20.54 14.04
CA GLU A 64 4.11 21.24 14.89
C GLU A 64 3.00 21.89 14.05
N GLU A 65 3.31 22.31 12.83
CA GLU A 65 2.36 22.87 11.87
C GLU A 65 1.35 21.80 11.41
N GLU A 66 1.80 20.58 11.12
CA GLU A 66 0.92 19.47 10.73
C GLU A 66 0.02 19.01 11.89
N LYS A 67 0.57 19.00 13.12
CA LYS A 67 -0.22 18.71 14.33
C LYS A 67 -1.32 19.75 14.55
N GLU A 68 -1.06 21.02 14.25
CA GLU A 68 -2.06 22.08 14.35
C GLU A 68 -3.18 21.90 13.31
N ILE A 69 -2.85 21.50 12.08
CA ILE A 69 -3.86 21.14 11.07
C ILE A 69 -4.77 20.01 11.58
N ILE A 70 -4.20 18.96 12.17
CA ILE A 70 -4.98 17.84 12.74
C ILE A 70 -5.85 18.30 13.90
N ARG A 71 -5.32 19.17 14.79
CA ARG A 71 -6.04 19.74 15.92
C ARG A 71 -7.22 20.60 15.46
N MET A 72 -7.00 21.45 14.46
CA MET A 72 -8.02 22.30 13.84
C MET A 72 -9.10 21.46 13.15
N ASN A 73 -8.72 20.37 12.50
CA ASN A 73 -9.66 19.48 11.78
C ASN A 73 -10.46 18.56 12.73
N ARG A 74 -9.99 18.34 13.97
CA ARG A 74 -10.67 17.53 15.00
C ARG A 74 -12.01 18.12 15.46
N HIS A 75 -12.24 19.41 15.22
CA HIS A 75 -13.46 20.12 15.61
C HIS A 75 -14.56 20.17 14.54
N GLY A 76 -14.39 19.51 13.40
CA GLY A 76 -15.54 19.21 12.54
C GLY A 76 -15.22 19.05 11.07
N PHE A 77 -15.21 17.80 10.59
CA PHE A 77 -15.60 17.52 9.21
C PHE A 77 -16.18 16.11 9.09
N ASN A 78 -17.38 15.90 9.62
CA ASN A 78 -18.30 14.94 9.03
C ASN A 78 -19.07 15.69 7.93
N ARG A 79 -18.47 15.82 6.75
CA ARG A 79 -19.21 16.20 5.54
C ARG A 79 -18.91 15.19 4.45
N HIS A 80 -19.86 14.26 4.35
CA HIS A 80 -20.31 13.59 3.15
C HIS A 80 -19.67 14.14 1.86
N LEU A 81 -18.83 13.31 1.23
CA LEU A 81 -18.59 13.43 -0.19
C LEU A 81 -19.87 12.96 -0.91
N ARG A 82 -20.68 13.90 -1.37
CA ARG A 82 -21.47 13.72 -2.59
C ARG A 82 -21.04 14.80 -3.56
N VAL A 83 -20.35 14.35 -4.62
CA VAL A 83 -20.55 14.78 -6.01
C VAL A 83 -22.03 15.15 -6.16
N ILE A 84 -22.41 16.37 -6.55
CA ILE A 84 -22.36 17.00 -7.88
C ILE A 84 -22.26 18.51 -7.67
#